data_AF-A0A956EI04-F1
#
_entry.id   AF-A0A956EI04-F1
#
_cell.length_a   1.000
_cell.length_b   1.000
_cell.length_c   1.000
_cell.angle_alpha   90.00
_cell.angle_beta   90.00
_cell.angle_gamma   90.00
#
_symmetry.space_group_name_H-M   'P 1'
#
loop_
_entity.id
_entity.type
_entity.pdbx_description
1 polymer ?
#
loop_
_entity_poly.entity_id
_entity_poly.type
_entity_poly.pdbx_seq_one_letter_code
_entity_poly.pdbx_strand_id
1 'polypeptide(L)'
;MDALERLRAAFPIESEMVSLELPESRWEGEGALVTTLRLILWEQVDGRRMVRDIKEQEIRWPKALLDEPRFPAFVEGWRLALAEVCAAISEAGDLSKIEVRMPYDLVFMDALKLKRAQSADDFCELHLRPGRLGHLLPG
;
A
#
# COMPACT_ATOMS: atom_id res chain seq x y z
N MET A 1 4.53 19.34 5.22
CA MET A 1 4.10 17.97 5.51
C MET A 1 5.32 17.08 5.53
N ASP A 2 5.68 16.59 6.72
CA ASP A 2 6.79 15.66 6.88
C ASP A 2 6.46 14.29 6.27
N ALA A 3 7.45 13.40 6.16
CA ALA A 3 7.24 12.11 5.49
C ALA A 3 6.25 11.19 6.22
N LEU A 4 6.16 11.27 7.54
CA LEU A 4 5.22 10.49 8.33
C LEU A 4 3.79 11.00 8.12
N GLU A 5 3.57 12.31 8.14
CA GLU A 5 2.28 12.92 7.84
C GLU A 5 1.80 12.54 6.43
N ARG A 6 2.71 12.47 5.44
CA ARG A 6 2.38 12.00 4.08
C ARG A 6 1.92 10.56 4.05
N LEU A 7 2.65 9.67 4.70
CA LEU A 7 2.28 8.26 4.79
C LEU A 7 0.94 8.11 5.52
N ARG A 8 0.75 8.79 6.65
CA ARG A 8 -0.53 8.76 7.38
C ARG A 8 -1.69 9.30 6.55
N ALA A 9 -1.49 10.36 5.77
CA ALA A 9 -2.52 10.91 4.89
C ALA A 9 -2.91 9.96 3.73
N ALA A 10 -2.06 8.98 3.41
CA ALA A 10 -2.35 7.97 2.41
C ALA A 10 -3.22 6.80 2.91
N PHE A 11 -3.44 6.70 4.23
CA PHE A 11 -4.20 5.62 4.86
C PHE A 11 -5.35 6.19 5.72
N PRO A 12 -6.43 5.42 5.93
CA PRO A 12 -6.64 4.05 5.44
C PRO A 12 -7.01 4.01 3.95
N ILE A 13 -6.76 2.86 3.33
CA ILE A 13 -7.29 2.52 1.99
C ILE A 13 -8.30 1.41 2.22
N GLU A 14 -9.56 1.64 1.85
CA GLU A 14 -10.66 0.73 2.16
C GLU A 14 -11.49 0.40 0.94
N SER A 15 -11.86 -0.86 0.83
CA SER A 15 -12.89 -1.40 -0.05
C SER A 15 -13.77 -2.36 0.74
N GLU A 16 -14.75 -2.98 0.10
CA GLU A 16 -15.66 -3.91 0.79
C GLU A 16 -14.90 -5.09 1.42
N MET A 17 -13.97 -5.68 0.65
CA MET A 17 -13.28 -6.91 1.04
C MET A 17 -11.86 -6.69 1.59
N VAL A 18 -11.28 -5.49 1.46
CA VAL A 18 -9.89 -5.23 1.87
C VAL A 18 -9.80 -3.88 2.59
N SER A 19 -9.04 -3.82 3.69
CA SER A 19 -8.57 -2.57 4.28
C SER A 19 -7.06 -2.61 4.45
N LEU A 20 -6.40 -1.49 4.17
CA LEU A 20 -5.00 -1.24 4.51
C LEU A 20 -4.92 -0.08 5.50
N GLU A 21 -4.23 -0.29 6.60
CA GLU A 21 -4.08 0.69 7.68
C GLU A 21 -2.62 0.87 8.08
N LEU A 22 -2.33 2.03 8.68
CA LEU A 22 -1.03 2.35 9.25
C LEU A 22 -1.15 2.59 10.78
N PRO A 23 -1.46 1.54 11.57
CA PRO A 23 -1.81 1.69 12.99
C PRO A 23 -0.70 2.28 13.86
N GLU A 24 0.57 2.02 13.50
CA GLU A 24 1.72 2.47 14.28
C GLU A 24 2.80 3.03 13.36
N SER A 25 3.49 4.06 13.84
CA SER A 25 4.70 4.58 13.21
C SER A 25 5.62 5.20 14.25
N ARG A 26 6.92 4.93 14.12
CA ARG A 26 7.95 5.45 15.02
C ARG A 26 9.23 5.75 14.25
N TRP A 27 9.95 6.77 14.68
CA TRP A 27 11.32 7.02 14.21
C TRP A 27 12.30 6.12 14.96
N GLU A 28 13.17 5.43 14.23
CA GLU A 28 14.28 4.67 14.81
C GLU A 28 15.59 5.46 14.65
N GLY A 29 15.97 6.14 15.74
CA GLY A 29 17.08 7.08 15.74
C GLY A 29 16.89 8.19 14.69
N GLU A 30 17.98 8.63 14.09
CA GLU A 30 17.96 9.64 13.02
C GLU A 30 17.82 9.02 11.61
N GLY A 31 17.76 7.69 11.49
CA GLY A 31 18.08 7.00 10.24
C GLY A 31 16.90 6.42 9.45
N ALA A 32 15.78 6.11 10.10
CA ALA A 32 14.65 5.49 9.44
C ALA A 32 13.32 5.76 10.14
N LEU A 33 12.25 5.81 9.36
CA LEU A 33 10.89 5.69 9.86
C LEU A 33 10.49 4.22 9.78
N VAL A 34 9.96 3.66 10.86
CA VAL A 34 9.36 2.32 10.89
C VAL A 34 7.85 2.48 11.02
N THR A 35 7.11 1.87 10.10
CA THR A 35 5.64 1.90 10.11
C THR A 35 5.09 0.49 10.10
N THR A 36 4.07 0.21 10.89
CA THR A 36 3.33 -1.04 10.79
C THR A 36 2.26 -0.89 9.73
N LEU A 37 2.34 -1.66 8.64
CA LEU A 37 1.27 -1.77 7.65
C LEU A 37 0.40 -2.98 8.03
N ARG A 38 -0.91 -2.75 8.16
CA ARG A 38 -1.91 -3.77 8.46
C ARG A 38 -2.79 -4.00 7.24
N LEU A 39 -2.82 -5.24 6.77
CA LEU A 39 -3.75 -5.73 5.75
C LEU A 39 -4.87 -6.49 6.46
N ILE A 40 -6.11 -6.03 6.29
CA ILE A 40 -7.31 -6.69 6.80
C ILE A 40 -8.12 -7.20 5.63
N LEU A 41 -8.43 -8.49 5.64
CA LEU A 41 -9.32 -9.12 4.67
C LEU A 41 -10.68 -9.33 5.32
N TRP A 42 -11.72 -8.99 4.58
CA TRP A 42 -13.09 -9.01 5.05
C TRP A 42 -13.93 -9.95 4.20
N GLU A 43 -14.93 -10.55 4.83
CA GLU A 43 -15.96 -11.32 4.16
C GLU A 43 -17.35 -10.85 4.60
N GLN A 44 -18.34 -11.05 3.75
CA GLN A 44 -19.74 -10.76 4.07
C GLN A 44 -20.42 -12.03 4.58
N VAL A 45 -20.90 -11.98 5.81
CA VAL A 45 -21.68 -13.06 6.44
C VAL A 45 -23.00 -12.47 6.90
N ASP A 46 -24.11 -12.96 6.32
CA ASP A 46 -25.46 -12.47 6.62
C ASP A 46 -25.62 -10.94 6.51
N GLY A 47 -25.00 -10.35 5.48
CA GLY A 47 -25.02 -8.90 5.24
C GLY A 47 -24.17 -8.08 6.21
N ARG A 48 -23.29 -8.72 6.99
CA ARG A 48 -22.34 -8.06 7.89
C ARG A 48 -20.92 -8.34 7.45
N ARG A 49 -20.11 -7.28 7.46
CA ARG A 49 -18.67 -7.34 7.23
C ARG A 49 -18.00 -7.98 8.46
N MET A 50 -17.38 -9.14 8.28
CA MET A 50 -16.61 -9.86 9.29
C MET A 50 -15.14 -9.92 8.91
N VAL A 51 -14.26 -9.85 9.90
CA VAL A 51 -12.81 -10.02 9.68
C VAL A 51 -12.56 -11.48 9.33
N ARG A 52 -12.04 -11.72 8.13
CA ARG A 52 -11.56 -13.02 7.69
C ARG A 52 -10.12 -13.25 8.15
N ASP A 53 -9.27 -12.24 7.98
CA ASP A 53 -7.84 -12.32 8.30
C ASP A 53 -7.23 -10.94 8.57
N ILE A 54 -6.17 -10.90 9.39
CA ILE A 54 -5.37 -9.70 9.67
C ILE A 54 -3.90 -10.07 9.56
N LYS A 55 -3.15 -9.35 8.72
CA LYS A 55 -1.70 -9.46 8.60
C LYS A 55 -1.05 -8.13 8.89
N GLU A 56 -0.05 -8.14 9.76
CA GLU A 56 0.72 -6.95 10.13
C GLU A 56 2.19 -7.16 9.81
N GLN A 57 2.84 -6.10 9.33
CA GLN A 57 4.29 -6.14 9.12
C GLN A 57 4.90 -4.75 9.27
N GLU A 58 6.05 -4.71 9.93
CA GLU A 58 6.86 -3.49 10.00
C GLU A 58 7.58 -3.25 8.68
N ILE A 59 7.41 -2.03 8.15
CA ILE A 59 8.06 -1.54 6.95
C ILE A 59 9.06 -0.47 7.38
N ARG A 60 10.34 -0.71 7.10
CA ARG A 60 11.42 0.24 7.37
C ARG A 60 11.64 1.13 6.16
N TRP A 61 11.43 2.43 6.34
CA TRP A 61 11.67 3.46 5.34
C TRP A 61 13.00 4.17 5.63
N PRO A 62 14.06 3.92 4.84
CA PRO A 62 15.34 4.60 5.02
C PRO A 62 15.20 6.10 4.82
N LYS A 63 15.84 6.91 5.65
CA LYS A 63 15.81 8.38 5.56
C LYS A 63 16.13 8.91 4.15
N ALA A 64 17.09 8.30 3.46
CA ALA A 64 17.44 8.66 2.09
C ALA A 64 16.27 8.54 1.08
N LEU A 65 15.32 7.62 1.30
CA LEU A 65 14.11 7.53 0.48
C LEU A 65 13.07 8.58 0.89
N LEU A 66 12.97 8.87 2.19
CA LEU A 66 12.02 9.86 2.72
C LEU A 66 12.39 11.29 2.28
N ASP A 67 13.69 11.56 2.17
CA ASP A 67 14.24 12.86 1.75
C ASP A 67 14.27 13.03 0.21
N GLU A 68 13.89 12.00 -0.57
CA GLU A 68 13.85 12.09 -2.03
C GLU A 68 12.75 13.07 -2.48
N PRO A 69 13.02 14.08 -3.35
CA PRO A 69 12.02 15.08 -3.72
C PRO A 69 10.75 14.51 -4.37
N ARG A 70 10.83 13.31 -4.95
CA ARG A 70 9.70 12.59 -5.55
C ARG A 70 8.92 11.72 -4.57
N PHE A 71 9.34 11.61 -3.31
CA PHE A 71 8.64 10.84 -2.27
C PHE A 71 7.15 11.19 -2.15
N PRO A 72 6.72 12.48 -2.18
CA PRO A 72 5.30 12.82 -2.16
C PRO A 72 4.51 12.23 -3.34
N ALA A 73 5.07 12.32 -4.55
CA ALA A 73 4.43 11.77 -5.75
C ALA A 73 4.39 10.23 -5.71
N PHE A 74 5.44 9.61 -5.19
CA PHE A 74 5.49 8.16 -4.96
C PHE A 74 4.40 7.69 -4.00
N VAL A 75 4.26 8.34 -2.82
CA VAL A 75 3.24 7.95 -1.83
C VAL A 75 1.83 8.08 -2.41
N GLU A 76 1.55 9.16 -3.13
CA GLU A 76 0.24 9.35 -3.74
C GLU A 76 -0.02 8.35 -4.87
N GLY A 77 0.95 8.10 -5.76
CA GLY A 77 0.81 7.09 -6.81
C GLY A 77 0.66 5.67 -6.28
N TRP A 78 1.38 5.35 -5.20
CA TRP A 78 1.24 4.08 -4.49
C TRP A 78 -0.15 3.91 -3.87
N ARG A 79 -0.67 4.95 -3.21
CA ARG A 79 -2.03 5.00 -2.66
C ARG A 79 -3.08 4.77 -3.73
N LEU A 80 -2.98 5.46 -4.87
CA LEU A 80 -3.90 5.32 -6.00
C LEU A 80 -3.89 3.88 -6.55
N ALA A 81 -2.70 3.31 -6.77
CA ALA A 81 -2.58 1.93 -7.26
C ALA A 81 -3.14 0.89 -6.27
N LEU A 82 -2.91 1.07 -4.98
CA LEU A 82 -3.49 0.20 -3.95
C LEU A 82 -5.01 0.32 -3.89
N ALA A 83 -5.56 1.53 -4.00
CA ALA A 83 -7.00 1.74 -4.04
C ALA A 83 -7.65 1.04 -5.24
N GLU A 84 -7.01 1.12 -6.43
CA GLU A 84 -7.45 0.42 -7.63
C GLU A 84 -7.45 -1.11 -7.43
N VAL A 85 -6.37 -1.66 -6.88
CA VAL A 85 -6.30 -3.10 -6.57
C VAL A 85 -7.36 -3.52 -5.56
N CYS A 86 -7.56 -2.75 -4.48
CA CYS A 86 -8.55 -3.07 -3.46
C CYS A 86 -9.98 -3.02 -4.01
N ALA A 87 -10.28 -2.06 -4.90
CA ALA A 87 -11.54 -1.96 -5.59
C ALA A 87 -11.76 -3.14 -6.54
N ALA A 88 -10.77 -3.48 -7.37
CA ALA A 88 -10.84 -4.58 -8.32
C ALA A 88 -11.03 -5.94 -7.63
N ILE A 89 -10.37 -6.18 -6.49
CA ILE A 89 -10.56 -7.39 -5.68
C ILE A 89 -12.00 -7.47 -5.15
N SER A 90 -12.55 -6.34 -4.67
CA SER A 90 -13.91 -6.31 -4.15
C SER A 90 -14.94 -6.53 -5.25
N GLU A 91 -14.74 -5.92 -6.42
CA GLU A 91 -15.61 -6.12 -7.59
C GLU A 91 -15.58 -7.58 -8.08
N ALA A 92 -14.40 -8.21 -8.08
CA ALA A 92 -14.25 -9.60 -8.47
C ALA A 92 -14.80 -10.60 -7.44
N GLY A 93 -14.94 -10.19 -6.17
CA GLY A 93 -15.36 -11.08 -5.09
C GLY A 93 -14.34 -12.17 -4.75
N ASP A 94 -13.07 -12.02 -5.17
CA ASP A 94 -12.03 -13.05 -5.08
C ASP A 94 -10.79 -12.55 -4.31
N LEU A 95 -10.63 -13.06 -3.09
CA LEU A 95 -9.49 -12.76 -2.23
C LEU A 95 -8.25 -13.62 -2.52
N SER A 96 -8.34 -14.64 -3.38
CA SER A 96 -7.30 -15.67 -3.52
C SER A 96 -5.89 -15.10 -3.80
N LYS A 97 -5.82 -14.05 -4.62
CA LYS A 97 -4.56 -13.40 -4.99
C LYS A 97 -3.93 -12.57 -3.85
N ILE A 98 -4.75 -11.94 -3.01
CA ILE A 98 -4.29 -11.07 -1.91
C ILE A 98 -4.10 -11.85 -0.60
N GLU A 99 -4.86 -12.94 -0.40
CA GLU A 99 -4.82 -13.77 0.81
C GLU A 99 -3.45 -14.37 1.11
N VAL A 100 -2.68 -14.69 0.06
CA VAL A 100 -1.33 -15.23 0.16
C VAL A 100 -0.23 -14.17 0.30
N ARG A 101 -0.59 -12.88 0.32
CA ARG A 101 0.38 -11.77 0.40
C ARG A 101 0.60 -11.30 1.82
N MET A 102 1.82 -10.89 2.11
CA MET A 102 2.17 -10.15 3.32
C MET A 102 2.17 -8.64 3.02
N PRO A 103 1.99 -7.76 4.02
CA PRO A 103 1.96 -6.32 3.79
C PRO A 103 3.21 -5.79 3.05
N TYR A 104 4.40 -6.36 3.28
CA TYR A 104 5.62 -5.98 2.53
C TYR A 104 5.52 -6.24 1.02
N ASP A 105 4.77 -7.26 0.58
CA ASP A 105 4.58 -7.57 -0.85
C ASP A 105 3.80 -6.46 -1.59
N LEU A 106 3.17 -5.55 -0.85
CA LEU A 106 2.40 -4.43 -1.38
C LEU A 106 3.23 -3.15 -1.48
N VAL A 107 4.49 -3.16 -1.01
CA VAL A 107 5.36 -1.97 -0.90
C VAL A 107 6.53 -2.08 -1.89
N PHE A 108 6.57 -1.20 -2.90
CA PHE A 108 7.62 -1.19 -3.93
C PHE A 108 8.50 0.05 -3.84
N MET A 109 9.27 0.17 -2.74
CA MET A 109 10.18 1.31 -2.48
C MET A 109 11.27 1.51 -3.56
N ASP A 110 11.60 0.45 -4.30
CA ASP A 110 12.55 0.50 -5.42
C ASP A 110 12.06 1.39 -6.58
N ALA A 111 10.74 1.65 -6.67
CA ALA A 111 10.17 2.56 -7.65
C ALA A 111 10.79 3.96 -7.59
N LEU A 112 11.12 4.46 -6.40
CA LEU A 112 11.78 5.76 -6.23
C LEU A 112 13.19 5.80 -6.86
N LYS A 113 13.85 4.65 -7.01
CA LYS A 113 15.16 4.55 -7.67
C LYS A 113 15.05 4.63 -9.20
N LEU A 114 13.85 4.45 -9.76
CA LEU A 114 13.62 4.55 -11.19
C LEU A 114 13.49 6.01 -11.60
N LYS A 115 14.30 6.43 -12.58
CA LYS A 115 14.35 7.84 -13.03
C LYS A 115 13.13 8.29 -13.81
N ARG A 116 12.34 7.35 -14.36
CA ARG A 116 11.24 7.67 -15.29
C ARG A 116 10.01 8.25 -14.59
N ALA A 117 9.63 7.74 -13.43
CA ALA A 117 8.44 8.20 -12.73
C ALA A 117 8.71 9.55 -12.04
N GLN A 118 7.87 10.54 -12.33
CA GLN A 118 8.02 11.92 -11.86
C GLN A 118 6.75 12.43 -11.16
N SER A 119 5.58 11.93 -11.56
CA SER A 119 4.27 12.31 -11.04
C SER A 119 3.58 11.16 -10.30
N ALA A 120 2.51 11.47 -9.56
CA ALA A 120 1.67 10.44 -8.92
C ALA A 120 1.11 9.44 -9.94
N ASP A 121 0.66 9.94 -11.11
CA ASP A 121 0.15 9.10 -12.20
C ASP A 121 1.24 8.17 -12.74
N ASP A 122 2.47 8.67 -12.95
CA ASP A 122 3.58 7.82 -13.38
C ASP A 122 3.89 6.71 -12.37
N PHE A 123 3.85 7.03 -11.07
CA PHE A 123 4.06 6.05 -10.02
C PHE A 123 2.91 5.05 -9.94
N CYS A 124 1.66 5.51 -10.10
CA CYS A 124 0.48 4.66 -10.14
C CYS A 124 0.61 3.62 -11.28
N GLU A 125 0.84 4.07 -12.52
CA GLU A 125 1.07 3.20 -13.67
C GLU A 125 2.25 2.24 -13.44
N LEU A 126 3.32 2.72 -12.82
CA LEU A 126 4.50 1.93 -12.50
C LEU A 126 4.17 0.82 -11.48
N HIS A 127 3.39 1.12 -10.46
CA HIS A 127 2.94 0.19 -9.43
C HIS A 127 1.96 -0.84 -9.98
N LEU A 128 1.11 -0.47 -10.94
CA LEU A 128 0.14 -1.37 -11.59
C LEU A 128 0.75 -2.29 -12.67
N ARG A 129 2.06 -2.25 -12.88
CA ARG A 129 2.71 -3.22 -13.80
C ARG A 129 2.59 -4.65 -13.27
N PRO A 130 2.54 -5.68 -14.15
CA PRO A 130 2.35 -7.08 -13.75
C PRO A 130 3.36 -7.60 -12.71
N GLY A 131 4.63 -7.17 -12.79
CA GLY A 131 5.66 -7.54 -11.81
C GLY A 131 5.56 -6.84 -10.45
N ARG A 132 4.54 -6.01 -10.23
CA ARG A 132 4.30 -5.26 -8.98
C ARG A 132 2.88 -5.52 -8.48
N LEU A 133 2.02 -4.51 -8.34
CA LEU A 133 0.63 -4.71 -7.90
C LEU A 133 -0.27 -5.24 -9.02
N GLY A 134 0.13 -5.08 -10.29
CA GLY A 134 -0.70 -5.46 -11.44
C GLY A 134 -1.09 -6.94 -11.50
N HIS A 135 -0.30 -7.85 -10.92
CA HIS A 135 -0.68 -9.28 -10.87
C HIS A 135 -1.91 -9.56 -9.98
N LEU A 136 -2.25 -8.62 -9.08
CA LEU A 136 -3.41 -8.70 -8.20
C LEU A 136 -4.70 -8.26 -8.89
N LEU A 137 -4.60 -7.54 -10.01
CA LEU A 137 -5.78 -7.18 -10.81
C LEU A 137 -6.40 -8.44 -11.44
N PRO A 138 -7.72 -8.47 -11.66
CA PRO A 138 -8.35 -9.50 -12.48
C PRO A 138 -7.73 -9.51 -13.88
N GLY A 139 -7.50 -10.71 -14.42
CA GLY A 139 -6.89 -10.93 -15.74
C GLY A 139 -7.92 -11.09 -16.84
#